data_AF-A0A7X9FSZ2-F1
#
_entry.id   AF-A0A7X9FSZ2-F1
#
_cell.length_a   1.000
_cell.length_b   1.000
_cell.length_c   1.000
_cell.angle_alpha   90.00
_cell.angle_beta   90.00
_cell.angle_gamma   90.00
#
_symmetry.space_group_name_H-M   'P 1'
#
loop_
_entity.id
_entity.type
_entity.pdbx_description
1 polymer ?
#
loop_
_entity_poly.entity_id
_entity_poly.type
_entity_poly.pdbx_seq_one_letter_code
_entity_poly.pdbx_strand_id
1 'polypeptide(L)'
;GTKRPNYYTYRKFAELVGNFVSVQEIKAEDSKYIYKYMLPDGSAVYVLWAELADGSTFTISDLGSVTQVEKICTVPDLNPDDTVILDSSGNPTFETSTEAVSGGSVTISTTSNVPYYVIPK
;
A
#
# COMPACT_ATOMS: atom_id res chain seq x y z
N GLY A 1 23.92 14.42 0.51
CA GLY A 1 23.65 13.62 1.72
C GLY A 1 22.79 12.43 1.34
N THR A 2 23.03 11.27 1.95
CA THR A 2 22.25 10.05 1.71
C THR A 2 20.81 10.26 2.20
N LYS A 3 19.84 9.93 1.34
CA LYS A 3 18.41 10.05 1.67
C LYS A 3 18.02 8.95 2.66
N ARG A 4 17.26 9.30 3.69
CA ARG A 4 16.75 8.34 4.69
C ARG A 4 15.51 7.60 4.17
N PRO A 5 15.13 6.44 4.74
CA PRO A 5 13.97 5.66 4.30
C PRO A 5 12.67 6.47 4.21
N ASN A 6 12.41 7.34 5.20
CA ASN A 6 11.23 8.19 5.23
C ASN A 6 11.07 9.09 4.00
N TYR A 7 12.18 9.59 3.41
CA TYR A 7 12.13 10.35 2.16
C TYR A 7 11.48 9.54 1.04
N TYR A 8 11.83 8.26 0.92
CA TYR A 8 11.32 7.39 -0.14
C TYR A 8 9.88 6.94 0.12
N THR A 9 9.51 6.72 1.38
CA THR A 9 8.12 6.49 1.78
C THR A 9 7.22 7.65 1.36
N TYR A 10 7.60 8.90 1.68
CA TYR A 10 6.84 10.08 1.24
C TYR A 10 6.83 10.24 -0.27
N ARG A 11 7.95 9.97 -0.95
CA ARG A 11 8.02 10.02 -2.41
C ARG A 11 7.06 9.01 -3.05
N LYS A 12 6.98 7.79 -2.52
CA LYS A 12 6.07 6.75 -3.03
C LYS A 12 4.60 7.10 -2.78
N PHE A 13 4.29 7.70 -1.63
CA PHE A 13 2.96 8.27 -1.39
C PHE A 13 2.62 9.34 -2.43
N ALA A 14 3.52 10.28 -2.68
CA ALA A 14 3.30 11.34 -3.67
C ALA A 14 3.10 10.79 -5.09
N GLU A 15 3.83 9.72 -5.45
CA GLU A 15 3.73 9.03 -6.73
C GLU A 15 2.38 8.31 -6.92
N LEU A 16 1.94 7.55 -5.91
CA LEU A 16 0.75 6.71 -6.03
C LEU A 16 -0.54 7.43 -5.67
N VAL A 17 -0.49 8.33 -4.69
CA VAL A 17 -1.67 8.90 -4.02
C VAL A 17 -1.68 10.42 -4.07
N GLY A 18 -0.54 11.09 -4.22
CA GLY A 18 -0.38 12.53 -3.96
C GLY A 18 -1.32 13.49 -4.69
N ASN A 19 -1.96 13.06 -5.79
CA ASN A 19 -2.93 13.85 -6.55
C ASN A 19 -4.36 13.31 -6.44
N PHE A 20 -4.79 12.85 -5.25
CA PHE A 20 -6.14 12.32 -5.04
C PHE A 20 -7.23 13.40 -5.06
N VAL A 21 -8.45 13.02 -5.45
CA VAL A 21 -9.64 13.91 -5.46
C VAL A 21 -10.52 13.74 -4.23
N SER A 22 -10.55 12.54 -3.64
CA SER A 22 -11.30 12.27 -2.42
C SER A 22 -10.69 11.09 -1.67
N VAL A 23 -10.93 11.06 -0.35
CA VAL A 23 -10.59 9.92 0.51
C VAL A 23 -11.85 9.44 1.22
N GLN A 24 -12.04 8.13 1.26
CA GLN A 24 -13.08 7.47 2.04
C GLN A 24 -12.44 6.54 3.06
N GLU A 25 -12.82 6.67 4.32
CA GLU A 25 -12.49 5.68 5.34
C GLU A 25 -13.49 4.51 5.23
N ILE A 26 -12.97 3.30 5.06
CA ILE A 26 -13.70 2.04 5.10
C ILE A 26 -13.31 1.40 6.43
N LYS A 27 -14.19 1.50 7.44
CA LYS A 27 -13.93 0.86 8.73
C LYS A 27 -13.80 -0.64 8.55
N ALA A 28 -12.64 -1.18 8.89
CA ALA A 28 -12.43 -2.63 8.92
C ALA A 28 -12.84 -3.18 10.28
N GLU A 29 -12.10 -2.86 11.35
CA GLU A 29 -12.31 -3.31 12.74
C GLU A 29 -11.63 -2.31 13.70
N ASP A 30 -11.78 -2.48 15.02
CA ASP A 30 -11.02 -1.68 16.00
C ASP A 30 -9.51 -1.85 15.73
N SER A 31 -8.78 -0.73 15.64
CA SER A 31 -7.33 -0.69 15.36
C SER A 31 -6.89 -1.09 13.93
N LYS A 32 -7.83 -1.32 13.00
CA LYS A 32 -7.56 -1.58 11.58
C LYS A 32 -8.30 -0.59 10.68
N TYR A 33 -7.57 0.03 9.77
CA TYR A 33 -8.05 1.13 8.95
C TYR A 33 -7.80 0.84 7.47
N ILE A 34 -8.81 1.05 6.66
CA ILE A 34 -8.71 1.05 5.19
C ILE A 34 -9.10 2.44 4.71
N TYR A 35 -8.21 3.11 3.99
CA TYR A 35 -8.49 4.37 3.34
C TYR A 35 -8.51 4.17 1.83
N LYS A 36 -9.63 4.47 1.18
CA LYS A 36 -9.76 4.46 -0.28
C LYS A 36 -9.53 5.86 -0.82
N TYR A 37 -8.42 6.07 -1.49
CA TYR A 37 -8.10 7.30 -2.21
C TYR A 37 -8.58 7.18 -3.65
N MET A 38 -9.45 8.08 -4.07
CA MET A 38 -9.86 8.18 -5.48
C MET A 38 -8.92 9.11 -6.22
N LEU A 39 -8.44 8.68 -7.38
CA LEU A 39 -7.57 9.46 -8.25
C LEU A 39 -8.38 10.16 -9.35
N PRO A 40 -7.82 11.20 -10.01
CA PRO A 40 -8.54 12.00 -11.00
C PRO A 40 -8.95 11.22 -12.26
N ASP A 41 -8.27 10.11 -12.55
CA ASP A 41 -8.59 9.21 -13.66
C ASP A 41 -9.71 8.20 -13.32
N GLY A 42 -10.27 8.28 -12.10
CA GLY A 42 -11.31 7.39 -11.61
C GLY A 42 -10.79 6.09 -11.00
N SER A 43 -9.48 5.82 -11.05
CA SER A 43 -8.88 4.70 -10.34
C SER A 43 -8.82 4.96 -8.82
N ALA A 44 -8.54 3.90 -8.06
CA ALA A 44 -8.43 3.99 -6.60
C ALA A 44 -7.14 3.37 -6.09
N VAL A 45 -6.59 3.93 -5.02
CA VAL A 45 -5.52 3.31 -4.22
C VAL A 45 -6.05 3.13 -2.81
N TYR A 46 -6.00 1.91 -2.30
CA TYR A 46 -6.35 1.61 -0.91
C TYR A 46 -5.08 1.68 -0.06
N VAL A 47 -5.16 2.30 1.11
CA VAL A 47 -4.09 2.31 2.12
C VAL A 47 -4.59 1.55 3.33
N LEU A 48 -3.93 0.43 3.63
CA LEU A 48 -4.21 -0.42 4.78
C LEU A 48 -3.27 -0.03 5.91
N TRP A 49 -3.79 0.13 7.12
CA TRP A 49 -2.98 0.36 8.32
C TRP A 49 -3.59 -0.34 9.53
N ALA A 50 -2.74 -0.97 10.34
CA ALA A 50 -3.12 -1.52 11.63
C ALA A 50 -2.20 -0.94 12.71
N GLU A 51 -2.74 -0.68 13.90
CA GLU A 51 -1.94 -0.23 15.04
C GLU A 51 -1.02 -1.34 15.57
N LEU A 52 -1.41 -2.61 15.39
CA LEU A 52 -0.68 -3.79 15.87
C LEU A 52 -0.02 -4.55 14.70
N ALA A 53 1.22 -4.99 14.90
CA ALA A 53 1.94 -5.90 13.98
C ALA A 53 1.56 -7.36 14.27
N ASP A 54 0.31 -7.74 14.03
CA ASP A 54 -0.24 -9.04 14.46
C ASP A 54 -0.54 -10.01 13.31
N GLY A 55 -0.16 -9.69 12.07
CA GLY A 55 -0.59 -10.48 10.92
C GLY A 55 -1.99 -10.11 10.43
N SER A 56 -2.47 -8.89 10.77
CA SER A 56 -3.78 -8.36 10.42
C SER A 56 -4.22 -8.69 8.98
N THR A 57 -5.46 -9.15 8.87
CA THR A 57 -6.15 -9.32 7.58
C THR A 57 -7.13 -8.17 7.35
N PHE A 58 -7.21 -7.74 6.10
CA PHE A 58 -8.11 -6.69 5.61
C PHE A 58 -8.93 -7.23 4.47
N THR A 59 -10.24 -6.93 4.44
CA THR A 59 -11.10 -7.29 3.31
C THR A 59 -11.52 -6.03 2.56
N ILE A 60 -11.27 -6.02 1.25
CA ILE A 60 -11.74 -4.97 0.33
C ILE A 60 -12.78 -5.63 -0.58
N SER A 61 -14.00 -5.12 -0.61
CA SER A 61 -15.18 -5.78 -1.22
C SER A 61 -15.89 -4.97 -2.31
N ASP A 62 -15.33 -3.81 -2.70
CA ASP A 62 -15.88 -2.90 -3.70
C ASP A 62 -15.02 -2.83 -4.97
N LEU A 63 -14.41 -3.96 -5.35
CA LEU A 63 -13.48 -4.04 -6.49
C LEU A 63 -14.16 -4.29 -7.84
N GLY A 64 -15.47 -4.56 -7.87
CA GLY A 64 -16.22 -4.73 -9.11
C GLY A 64 -15.65 -5.85 -10.00
N SER A 65 -15.18 -5.50 -11.19
CA SER A 65 -14.65 -6.45 -12.19
C SER A 65 -13.12 -6.61 -12.18
N VAL A 66 -12.43 -6.00 -11.23
CA VAL A 66 -10.98 -6.17 -11.03
C VAL A 66 -10.68 -7.64 -10.75
N THR A 67 -9.60 -8.18 -11.33
CA THR A 67 -9.23 -9.60 -11.20
C THR A 67 -8.00 -9.83 -10.34
N GLN A 68 -7.19 -8.80 -10.12
CA GLN A 68 -6.01 -8.87 -9.26
C GLN A 68 -5.74 -7.50 -8.62
N VAL A 69 -5.04 -7.50 -7.50
CA VAL A 69 -4.51 -6.29 -6.88
C VAL A 69 -3.02 -6.43 -6.65
N GLU A 70 -2.31 -5.31 -6.77
CA GLU A 70 -0.91 -5.19 -6.38
C GLU A 70 -0.85 -4.62 -4.95
N LYS A 71 -0.17 -5.33 -4.05
CA LYS A 71 0.09 -4.91 -2.68
C LYS A 71 1.53 -4.45 -2.57
N ILE A 72 1.76 -3.27 -2.01
CA ILE A 72 3.10 -2.66 -1.87
C ILE A 72 3.31 -2.20 -0.43
N CYS A 73 4.42 -2.60 0.19
CA CYS A 73 4.85 -2.07 1.49
C CYS A 73 5.23 -0.59 1.37
N THR A 74 4.83 0.26 2.32
CA THR A 74 5.18 1.70 2.25
C THR A 74 6.61 2.02 2.65
N VAL A 75 7.30 1.08 3.29
CA VAL A 75 8.71 1.21 3.68
C VAL A 75 9.58 0.56 2.59
N PRO A 76 10.60 1.26 2.08
CA PRO A 76 11.50 0.67 1.09
C PRO A 76 12.34 -0.45 1.71
N ASP A 77 12.84 -1.36 0.88
CA ASP A 77 13.74 -2.41 1.34
C ASP A 77 15.05 -1.80 1.83
N LEU A 78 15.59 -2.36 2.91
CA LEU A 78 16.78 -1.84 3.58
C LEU A 78 17.92 -2.87 3.57
N ASN A 79 19.15 -2.37 3.44
CA ASN A 79 20.36 -3.12 3.73
C ASN A 79 20.48 -3.35 5.26
N PRO A 80 21.35 -4.28 5.71
CA PRO A 80 21.62 -4.48 7.13
C PRO A 80 22.16 -3.26 7.88
N ASP A 81 22.61 -2.22 7.17
CA ASP A 81 23.10 -0.95 7.71
C ASP A 81 22.02 0.18 7.68
N ASP A 82 20.75 -0.17 7.50
CA ASP A 82 19.59 0.72 7.39
C ASP A 82 19.62 1.71 6.21
N THR A 83 20.51 1.50 5.23
CA THR A 83 20.46 2.24 3.96
C THR A 83 19.44 1.63 3.02
N VAL A 84 18.81 2.47 2.19
CA VAL A 84 17.79 2.04 1.23
C VAL A 84 18.42 1.26 0.08
N ILE A 85 17.88 0.09 -0.22
CA ILE A 85 18.23 -0.70 -1.40
C ILE A 85 17.70 0.01 -2.64
N LEU A 86 18.58 0.23 -3.62
CA LEU A 86 18.24 0.87 -4.89
C LEU A 86 18.42 -0.13 -6.03
N ASP A 87 17.54 -0.07 -7.03
CA ASP A 87 17.70 -0.78 -8.30
C ASP A 87 18.83 -0.19 -9.16
N SER A 88 19.08 -0.80 -10.33
CA SER A 88 20.11 -0.36 -11.27
C SER A 88 19.88 1.06 -11.84
N SER A 89 18.66 1.60 -11.71
CA SER A 89 18.28 2.94 -12.13
C SER A 89 18.31 3.96 -10.98
N GLY A 90 18.68 3.53 -9.76
CA GLY A 90 18.72 4.39 -8.57
C GLY A 90 17.36 4.63 -7.92
N ASN A 91 16.36 3.79 -8.19
CA ASN A 91 15.06 3.84 -7.52
C ASN A 91 15.02 2.90 -6.31
N PRO A 92 14.36 3.28 -5.21
CA PRO A 92 14.13 2.40 -4.08
C PRO A 92 13.32 1.18 -4.50
N THR A 93 13.69 0.02 -3.97
CA THR A 93 12.85 -1.18 -4.06
C THR A 93 11.89 -1.23 -2.89
N PHE A 94 10.76 -1.93 -3.10
CA PHE A 94 9.74 -2.15 -2.09
C PHE A 94 9.23 -3.58 -2.20
N GLU A 95 8.98 -4.23 -1.06
CA GLU A 95 8.22 -5.48 -1.02
C GLU A 95 6.88 -5.31 -1.75
N THR A 96 6.68 -6.11 -2.79
CA THR A 96 5.49 -6.10 -3.64
C THR A 96 4.97 -7.52 -3.82
N SER A 97 3.65 -7.72 -3.75
CA SER A 97 2.98 -8.99 -4.06
C SER A 97 1.71 -8.75 -4.87
N THR A 98 1.20 -9.81 -5.50
CA THR A 98 -0.08 -9.78 -6.23
C THR A 98 -1.05 -10.74 -5.57
N GLU A 99 -2.27 -10.28 -5.35
CA GLU A 99 -3.36 -11.08 -4.78
C GLU A 99 -4.52 -11.17 -5.79
N ALA A 100 -5.11 -12.36 -5.93
CA ALA A 100 -6.24 -12.56 -6.83
C ALA A 100 -7.55 -12.03 -6.21
N VAL A 101 -8.37 -11.38 -7.04
CA VAL A 101 -9.70 -10.91 -6.64
C VAL A 101 -10.74 -11.96 -7.03
N SER A 102 -11.63 -12.28 -6.11
CA SER A 102 -12.72 -13.23 -6.34
C SER A 102 -14.05 -12.61 -5.93
N GLY A 103 -15.02 -12.61 -6.85
CA GLY A 103 -16.36 -12.05 -6.60
C GLY A 103 -16.35 -10.56 -6.27
N GLY A 104 -15.40 -9.78 -6.80
CA GLY A 104 -15.24 -8.36 -6.50
C GLY A 104 -14.65 -8.07 -5.11
N SER A 105 -14.08 -9.09 -4.45
CA SER A 105 -13.48 -8.97 -3.12
C SER A 105 -12.09 -9.60 -3.05
N VAL A 106 -11.24 -9.07 -2.18
CA VAL A 106 -9.92 -9.63 -1.85
C VAL A 106 -9.66 -9.55 -0.36
N THR A 107 -8.93 -10.51 0.19
CA THR A 107 -8.41 -10.48 1.56
C THR A 107 -6.89 -10.30 1.52
N ILE A 108 -6.39 -9.29 2.20
CA ILE A 108 -4.97 -8.91 2.23
C ILE A 108 -4.44 -9.13 3.64
N SER A 109 -3.37 -9.92 3.79
CA SER A 109 -2.66 -10.07 5.05
C SER A 109 -1.46 -9.12 5.10
N THR A 110 -1.24 -8.45 6.22
CA THR A 110 -0.07 -7.60 6.47
C THR A 110 0.93 -8.31 7.37
N THR A 111 2.23 -8.11 7.15
CA THR A 111 3.31 -8.77 7.89
C THR A 111 4.03 -7.85 8.88
N SER A 112 3.69 -6.56 8.89
CA SER A 112 4.27 -5.54 9.77
C SER A 112 3.24 -4.47 10.15
N ASN A 113 3.58 -3.60 11.11
CA ASN A 113 2.77 -2.45 11.53
C ASN A 113 2.96 -1.20 10.64
N VAL A 114 3.47 -1.36 9.42
CA VAL A 114 3.59 -0.26 8.48
C VAL A 114 2.37 -0.24 7.56
N PRO A 115 2.00 0.92 7.00
CA PRO A 115 0.93 0.94 6.02
C PRO A 115 1.30 0.16 4.75
N TYR A 116 0.29 -0.31 4.02
CA TYR A 116 0.44 -0.93 2.71
C TYR A 116 -0.45 -0.24 1.68
N TYR A 117 0.04 -0.07 0.47
CA TYR A 117 -0.79 0.30 -0.68
C TYR A 117 -1.39 -0.95 -1.31
N VAL A 118 -2.64 -0.88 -1.72
CA VAL A 118 -3.31 -1.91 -2.54
C VAL A 118 -3.91 -1.23 -3.76
N ILE A 119 -3.47 -1.65 -4.94
CA ILE A 119 -3.77 -1.03 -6.23
C ILE A 119 -4.51 -2.06 -7.10
N PRO A 120 -5.80 -1.84 -7.40
CA PRO A 120 -6.53 -2.64 -8.38
C PRO A 120 -5.87 -2.62 -9.76
N LYS A 121 -5.85 -3.77 -10.45
CA LYS A 121 -5.30 -3.92 -11.81
C LYS A 121 -6.30 -4.55 -12.77
#